data_AF-A0A9J6DCZ8-F1
#
_entry.id   AF-A0A9J6DCZ8-F1
#
_cell.length_a   1.000
_cell.length_b   1.000
_cell.length_c   1.000
_cell.angle_alpha   90.00
_cell.angle_beta   90.00
_cell.angle_gamma   90.00
#
_symmetry.space_group_name_H-M   'P 1'
#
loop_
_entity.id
_entity.type
_entity.pdbx_description
1 polymer ?
#
loop_
_entity_poly.entity_id
_entity_poly.type
_entity_poly.pdbx_seq_one_letter_code
_entity_poly.pdbx_strand_id
1 'polypeptide(L)'
;MLQHVLLCLGSQIKYNVDLMSAVSMLADAWKAVSVGTISNCFRHAGFTLRSEPDTADTAAEEPDNATEDPNLPPSASSSGANVIDDLRGCGVPIPDTVTFEDFANVDSAVSSCAELNDEDIIEQVLQPSNSGSDSDDDDALCAPEPSHADLSRALAVLSSSYSERITLAKIQADLIARKRKCVQQHINDFFRPPVD
;
A
#
# COMPACT_ATOMS: atom_id res chain seq x y z
N MET A 1 0.80 -26.60 -4.24
CA MET A 1 -0.47 -25.89 -4.50
C MET A 1 -1.36 -26.63 -5.51
N LEU A 2 -1.04 -26.60 -6.81
CA LEU A 2 -1.88 -27.17 -7.87
C LEU A 2 -2.12 -28.68 -7.74
N GLN A 3 -1.08 -29.44 -7.33
CA GLN A 3 -1.18 -30.87 -7.05
C GLN A 3 -2.16 -31.19 -5.90
N HIS A 4 -2.18 -30.35 -4.85
CA HIS A 4 -3.04 -30.53 -3.68
C HIS A 4 -4.50 -30.22 -4.02
N VAL A 5 -4.73 -29.17 -4.82
CA VAL A 5 -6.06 -28.83 -5.37
C VAL A 5 -6.58 -29.96 -6.27
N LEU A 6 -5.73 -30.55 -7.12
CA LEU A 6 -6.09 -31.68 -7.96
C LEU A 6 -6.42 -32.95 -7.16
N LEU A 7 -5.68 -33.24 -6.09
CA LEU A 7 -5.96 -34.34 -5.17
C LEU A 7 -7.30 -34.16 -4.44
N CYS A 8 -7.62 -32.94 -4.00
CA CYS A 8 -8.91 -32.62 -3.38
C CYS A 8 -10.07 -32.70 -4.37
N LEU A 9 -9.85 -32.29 -5.62
CA LEU A 9 -10.86 -32.39 -6.69
C LEU A 9 -11.17 -33.85 -7.05
N GLY A 10 -10.15 -34.72 -7.10
CA GLY A 10 -10.33 -36.15 -7.36
C GLY A 10 -10.99 -36.92 -6.21
N SER A 11 -10.95 -36.39 -4.99
CA SER A 11 -11.54 -37.00 -3.79
C SER A 11 -12.88 -36.40 -3.37
N GLN A 12 -13.42 -35.41 -4.10
CA GLN A 12 -14.64 -34.67 -3.74
C GLN A 12 -14.57 -34.04 -2.32
N ILE A 13 -13.37 -33.72 -1.85
CA ILE A 13 -13.17 -33.02 -0.57
C ILE A 13 -13.07 -31.53 -0.85
N LYS A 14 -13.86 -30.72 -0.15
CA LYS A 14 -13.79 -29.26 -0.25
C LYS A 14 -12.41 -28.80 0.21
N TYR A 15 -11.58 -28.33 -0.72
CA TYR A 15 -10.29 -27.74 -0.39
C TYR A 15 -10.52 -26.47 0.42
N ASN A 16 -10.16 -26.51 1.70
CA ASN A 16 -10.16 -25.35 2.57
C ASN A 16 -8.73 -25.14 3.07
N VAL A 17 -8.17 -23.97 2.77
CA VAL A 17 -6.84 -23.58 3.25
C VAL A 17 -7.03 -22.89 4.59
N ASP A 18 -6.63 -23.54 5.66
CA ASP A 18 -6.54 -22.91 6.98
C ASP A 18 -5.39 -21.89 7.01
N LEU A 19 -5.46 -20.89 7.90
CA LEU A 19 -4.45 -19.84 8.04
C LEU A 19 -3.04 -20.42 8.22
N MET A 20 -2.88 -21.45 9.05
CA MET A 20 -1.59 -22.12 9.26
C MET A 20 -1.07 -22.75 7.95
N SER A 21 -1.97 -23.34 7.18
CA SER A 21 -1.64 -23.92 5.87
C SER A 21 -1.23 -22.84 4.87
N ALA A 22 -1.95 -21.70 4.85
CA ALA A 22 -1.61 -20.56 3.99
C ALA A 22 -0.22 -20.00 4.30
N VAL A 23 0.11 -19.81 5.59
CA VAL A 23 1.43 -19.33 6.03
C VAL A 23 2.53 -20.31 5.62
N SER A 24 2.32 -21.60 5.85
CA SER A 24 3.27 -22.64 5.44
C SER A 24 3.51 -22.63 3.92
N MET A 25 2.43 -22.52 3.13
CA MET A 25 2.50 -22.48 1.68
C MET A 25 3.21 -21.22 1.15
N LEU A 26 3.06 -20.08 1.82
CA LEU A 26 3.80 -18.86 1.49
C LEU A 26 5.30 -19.03 1.77
N ALA A 27 5.65 -19.63 2.92
CA ALA A 27 7.04 -19.91 3.27
C ALA A 27 7.70 -20.86 2.27
N ASP A 28 7.00 -21.92 1.85
CA ASP A 28 7.49 -22.86 0.84
C ASP A 28 7.61 -22.20 -0.54
N ALA A 29 6.66 -21.35 -0.91
CA ALA A 29 6.73 -20.60 -2.17
C ALA A 29 7.92 -19.63 -2.18
N TRP A 30 8.19 -18.94 -1.07
CA TRP A 30 9.34 -18.04 -0.93
C TRP A 30 10.66 -18.81 -1.03
N LYS A 31 10.78 -19.95 -0.36
CA LYS A 31 11.97 -20.82 -0.46
C LYS A 31 12.21 -21.37 -1.86
N ALA A 32 11.17 -21.51 -2.67
CA ALA A 32 11.28 -21.95 -4.06
C ALA A 32 11.76 -20.84 -5.01
N VAL A 33 11.79 -19.58 -4.57
CA VAL A 33 12.33 -18.47 -5.38
C VAL A 33 13.85 -18.61 -5.45
N SER A 34 14.37 -18.69 -6.68
CA SER A 34 15.82 -18.79 -6.88
C SER A 34 16.52 -17.44 -6.68
N VAL A 35 17.78 -17.48 -6.22
CA VAL A 35 18.63 -16.28 -6.12
C VAL A 35 18.77 -15.57 -7.47
N GLY A 36 18.80 -16.32 -8.57
CA GLY A 36 18.82 -15.77 -9.92
C GLY A 36 17.55 -15.00 -10.28
N THR A 37 16.38 -15.46 -9.81
CA THR A 37 15.11 -14.72 -9.96
C THR A 37 15.19 -13.39 -9.23
N ILE A 38 15.66 -13.39 -7.98
CA ILE A 38 15.83 -12.18 -7.17
C ILE A 38 16.80 -11.22 -7.87
N SER A 39 17.98 -11.70 -8.26
CA SER A 39 18.99 -10.91 -8.98
C SER A 39 18.45 -10.31 -10.28
N ASN A 40 17.65 -11.06 -11.05
CA ASN A 40 17.01 -10.53 -12.25
C ASN A 40 15.98 -9.43 -11.93
N CYS A 41 15.19 -9.58 -10.86
CA CYS A 41 14.27 -8.52 -10.41
C CYS A 41 15.03 -7.24 -10.04
N PHE A 42 16.11 -7.33 -9.25
CA PHE A 42 16.97 -6.19 -8.92
C PHE A 42 17.57 -5.54 -10.17
N ARG A 43 18.04 -6.35 -11.13
CA ARG A 43 18.56 -5.87 -12.42
C ARG A 43 17.49 -5.13 -13.24
N HIS A 44 16.26 -5.65 -13.30
CA HIS A 44 15.15 -5.00 -13.99
C HIS A 44 14.69 -3.70 -13.31
N ALA A 45 14.85 -3.62 -11.99
CA ALA A 45 14.59 -2.40 -11.22
C ALA A 45 15.74 -1.38 -11.28
N GLY A 46 16.82 -1.65 -12.02
CA GLY A 46 17.95 -0.73 -12.20
C GLY A 46 19.03 -0.81 -11.11
N PHE A 47 18.89 -1.72 -10.13
CA PHE A 47 19.94 -1.99 -9.16
C PHE A 47 21.04 -2.83 -9.81
N THR A 48 22.01 -2.15 -10.41
CA THR A 48 23.26 -2.77 -10.86
C THR A 48 24.34 -2.44 -9.84
N LEU A 49 24.99 -3.49 -9.31
CA LEU A 49 26.08 -3.32 -8.36
C LEU A 49 27.24 -2.63 -9.11
N ARG A 50 27.42 -1.34 -8.87
CA ARG A 50 28.54 -0.58 -9.40
C ARG A 50 29.77 -0.91 -8.54
N SER A 51 30.54 -1.88 -8.99
CA SER A 51 31.82 -2.23 -8.37
C SER A 51 32.86 -1.17 -8.72
N GLU A 52 32.98 -0.12 -7.91
CA GLU A 52 34.15 0.77 -7.89
C GLU A 52 34.94 0.46 -6.59
N PRO A 53 36.27 0.33 -6.64
CA PRO A 53 37.11 0.19 -5.46
C PRO A 53 37.65 1.56 -5.04
N ASP A 54 37.12 2.15 -3.97
CA ASP A 54 37.76 3.31 -3.31
C ASP A 54 37.98 2.97 -1.83
N THR A 55 39.21 2.75 -1.39
CA THR A 55 40.30 3.71 -1.15
C THR A 55 39.93 4.71 -0.06
N ALA A 56 40.75 4.71 0.99
CA ALA A 56 40.62 5.42 2.24
C ALA A 56 40.22 6.90 2.12
N ASP A 57 39.47 7.39 3.09
CA ASP A 57 39.83 8.66 3.72
C ASP A 57 39.47 8.68 5.21
N THR A 58 40.51 9.00 5.98
CA THR A 58 40.55 9.19 7.43
C THR A 58 40.20 10.63 7.72
N ALA A 59 39.20 10.90 8.57
CA ALA A 59 38.99 12.24 9.10
C ALA A 59 38.42 12.20 10.52
N ALA A 60 39.34 12.42 11.46
CA ALA A 60 39.19 13.17 12.71
C ALA A 60 38.02 12.84 13.65
N GLU A 61 38.36 12.08 14.68
CA GLU A 61 37.73 12.03 16.01
C GLU A 61 37.79 13.41 16.71
N GLU A 62 36.68 13.85 17.29
CA GLU A 62 36.63 14.78 18.43
C GLU A 62 35.56 14.24 19.42
N PRO A 63 35.92 13.95 20.70
CA PRO A 63 34.97 13.43 21.68
C PRO A 63 34.39 14.57 22.51
N ASP A 64 33.13 14.95 22.24
CA ASP A 64 32.44 15.94 23.07
C ASP A 64 31.73 15.25 24.25
N ASN A 65 32.25 15.55 25.43
CA ASN A 65 31.86 15.03 26.74
C ASN A 65 30.52 15.66 27.18
N ALA A 66 29.41 14.97 26.96
CA ALA A 66 28.11 15.33 27.53
C ALA A 66 27.86 14.58 28.84
N THR A 67 27.74 15.36 29.90
CA THR A 67 27.57 14.97 31.31
C THR A 67 26.30 14.13 31.52
N GLU A 68 26.45 12.98 32.19
CA GLU A 68 25.35 12.09 32.57
C GLU A 68 24.48 12.72 33.68
N ASP A 69 23.21 13.03 33.36
CA ASP A 69 22.16 13.35 34.34
C ASP A 69 21.49 12.04 34.81
N PRO A 70 21.59 11.65 36.10
CA PRO A 70 21.23 10.32 36.58
C PRO A 70 19.72 10.08 36.78
N ASN A 71 18.83 10.87 36.18
CA ASN A 71 17.39 10.80 36.49
C ASN A 71 16.42 10.71 35.30
N LEU A 72 16.88 10.38 34.08
CA LEU A 72 15.97 9.95 33.01
C LEU A 72 15.71 8.43 33.08
N PRO A 73 14.44 7.98 33.08
CA PRO A 73 14.13 6.57 32.99
C PRO A 73 14.67 5.99 31.66
N PRO A 74 15.26 4.78 31.66
CA PRO A 74 15.78 4.15 30.45
C PRO A 74 14.60 3.69 29.59
N SER A 75 14.09 4.58 28.75
CA SER A 75 13.11 4.25 27.74
C SER A 75 13.45 4.99 26.45
N ALA A 76 13.69 4.17 25.42
CA ALA A 76 13.74 4.50 23.99
C ALA A 76 15.09 4.73 23.28
N SER A 77 16.26 4.44 23.88
CA SER A 77 17.53 4.41 23.11
C SER A 77 18.13 3.03 22.84
N SER A 78 17.59 1.91 23.36
CA SER A 78 18.14 0.58 23.06
C SER A 78 17.38 -0.21 21.99
N SER A 79 16.30 0.34 21.41
CA SER A 79 15.46 -0.44 20.50
C SER A 79 16.03 -0.58 19.08
N GLY A 80 16.94 0.29 18.64
CA GLY A 80 17.53 0.25 17.29
C GLY A 80 18.70 -0.71 17.15
N ALA A 81 19.64 -0.68 18.12
CA ALA A 81 20.80 -1.58 18.15
C ALA A 81 20.38 -3.06 18.19
N ASN A 82 19.34 -3.39 18.96
CA ASN A 82 18.80 -4.74 19.03
C ASN A 82 18.29 -5.24 17.66
N VAL A 83 17.74 -4.38 16.81
CA VAL A 83 17.18 -4.79 15.50
C VAL A 83 18.29 -5.22 14.54
N ILE A 84 19.41 -4.49 14.48
CA ILE A 84 20.54 -4.88 13.63
C ILE A 84 21.18 -6.17 14.14
N ASP A 85 21.34 -6.32 15.45
CA ASP A 85 21.91 -7.53 16.05
C ASP A 85 20.99 -8.75 15.91
N ASP A 86 19.67 -8.56 16.03
CA ASP A 86 18.67 -9.61 15.77
C ASP A 86 18.70 -10.08 14.30
N LEU A 87 18.87 -9.15 13.35
CA LEU A 87 18.99 -9.47 11.93
C LEU A 87 20.29 -10.23 11.61
N ARG A 88 21.41 -9.88 12.24
CA ARG A 88 22.65 -10.70 12.17
C ARG A 88 22.40 -12.10 12.70
N GLY A 89 21.72 -12.22 13.85
CA GLY A 89 21.34 -13.51 14.46
C GLY A 89 20.43 -14.37 13.57
N CYS A 90 19.66 -13.74 12.69
CA CYS A 90 18.78 -14.39 11.72
C CYS A 90 19.49 -14.78 10.40
N GLY A 91 20.80 -14.56 10.29
CA GLY A 91 21.61 -14.95 9.13
C GLY A 91 21.59 -13.97 7.96
N VAL A 92 21.20 -12.71 8.21
CA VAL A 92 21.37 -11.63 7.22
C VAL A 92 22.84 -11.20 7.24
N PRO A 93 23.55 -11.18 6.09
CA PRO A 93 24.96 -10.78 6.05
C PRO A 93 25.07 -9.25 6.16
N ILE A 94 25.09 -8.75 7.40
CA ILE A 94 25.32 -7.34 7.74
C ILE A 94 26.73 -7.20 8.31
N PRO A 95 27.61 -6.33 7.75
CA PRO A 95 28.97 -6.13 8.27
C PRO A 95 28.97 -5.61 9.71
N ASP A 96 29.94 -6.05 10.52
CA ASP A 96 30.13 -5.61 11.92
C ASP A 96 30.41 -4.12 12.08
N THR A 97 30.77 -3.46 10.99
CA THR A 97 31.02 -2.02 10.93
C THR A 97 29.76 -1.18 10.76
N VAL A 98 28.61 -1.78 10.42
CA VAL A 98 27.36 -1.04 10.20
C VAL A 98 26.55 -1.02 11.50
N THR A 99 26.30 0.18 12.00
CA THR A 99 25.43 0.43 13.15
C THR A 99 23.99 0.71 12.72
N PHE A 100 23.07 0.74 13.68
CA PHE A 100 21.68 1.12 13.40
C PHE A 100 21.60 2.57 12.91
N GLU A 101 22.42 3.45 13.47
CA GLU A 101 22.50 4.86 13.14
C GLU A 101 22.97 5.07 11.70
N ASP A 102 23.94 4.27 11.22
CA ASP A 102 24.37 4.31 9.82
C ASP A 102 23.23 3.93 8.86
N PHE A 103 22.47 2.90 9.24
CA PHE A 103 21.29 2.47 8.48
C PHE A 103 20.18 3.52 8.50
N ALA A 104 19.87 4.06 9.67
CA ALA A 104 18.79 5.02 9.88
C ALA A 104 19.06 6.37 9.21
N ASN A 105 20.33 6.75 9.05
CA ASN A 105 20.73 8.03 8.47
C ASN A 105 21.20 7.92 7.02
N VAL A 106 21.07 6.75 6.37
CA VAL A 106 21.57 6.52 5.00
C VAL A 106 21.00 7.50 3.98
N ASP A 107 19.76 7.96 4.18
CA ASP A 107 19.04 8.90 3.33
C ASP A 107 18.85 10.27 3.99
N SER A 108 19.50 10.55 5.12
CA SER A 108 19.38 11.83 5.84
C SER A 108 19.78 13.05 5.00
N ALA A 109 20.72 12.89 4.08
CA ALA A 109 21.15 13.92 3.14
C ALA A 109 20.24 14.02 1.90
N VAL A 110 19.29 13.11 1.72
CA VAL A 110 18.33 13.13 0.62
C VAL A 110 17.13 13.96 1.07
N SER A 111 17.02 15.17 0.51
CA SER A 111 15.83 16.01 0.67
C SER A 111 14.62 15.25 0.10
N SER A 112 13.78 14.71 0.98
CA SER A 112 12.58 13.94 0.63
C SER A 112 11.41 14.82 0.20
N CYS A 113 11.45 16.10 0.56
CA CYS A 113 10.49 17.13 0.21
C CYS A 113 11.23 18.40 -0.19
N ALA A 114 10.73 19.09 -1.22
CA ALA A 114 11.10 20.48 -1.44
C ALA A 114 10.67 21.30 -0.21
N GLU A 115 11.56 22.11 0.34
CA GLU A 115 11.22 23.09 1.38
C GLU A 115 10.39 24.20 0.72
N LEU A 116 9.08 24.03 0.69
CA LEU A 116 8.16 25.11 0.33
C LEU A 116 8.12 26.09 1.50
N ASN A 117 8.46 27.34 1.24
CA ASN A 117 8.23 28.39 2.22
C ASN A 117 6.72 28.72 2.29
N ASP A 118 6.31 29.41 3.35
CA ASP A 118 4.88 29.73 3.56
C ASP A 118 4.31 30.55 2.39
N GLU A 119 5.14 31.37 1.74
CA GLU A 119 4.77 32.15 0.56
C GLU A 119 4.45 31.28 -0.66
N ASP A 120 5.27 30.25 -0.94
CA ASP A 120 5.08 29.29 -2.04
C ASP A 120 3.79 28.47 -1.83
N ILE A 121 3.48 28.12 -0.59
CA ILE A 121 2.24 27.40 -0.22
C ILE A 121 1.01 28.27 -0.48
N ILE A 122 1.07 29.54 -0.06
CA ILE A 122 -0.01 30.50 -0.25
C ILE A 122 -0.26 30.72 -1.75
N GLU A 123 0.80 30.84 -2.55
CA GLU A 123 0.69 30.98 -3.99
C GLU A 123 0.05 29.74 -4.64
N GLN A 124 0.46 28.53 -4.24
CA GLN A 124 -0.11 27.29 -4.77
C GLN A 124 -1.60 27.11 -4.46
N VAL A 125 -2.06 27.55 -3.28
CA VAL A 125 -3.47 27.46 -2.87
C VAL A 125 -4.32 28.54 -3.53
N LEU A 126 -3.75 29.72 -3.78
CA LEU A 126 -4.45 30.84 -4.42
C LEU A 126 -4.49 30.72 -5.94
N GLN A 127 -3.58 29.97 -6.56
CA GLN A 127 -3.66 29.67 -7.99
C GLN A 127 -4.87 28.75 -8.23
N PRO A 128 -5.90 29.20 -9.00
CA PRO A 128 -6.92 28.29 -9.47
C PRO A 128 -6.22 27.24 -10.35
N SER A 129 -6.45 25.97 -10.07
CA SER A 129 -5.85 24.81 -10.74
C SER A 129 -5.95 24.90 -12.26
N ASN A 130 -4.96 25.54 -12.89
CA ASN A 130 -4.84 25.66 -14.34
C ASN A 130 -3.38 25.51 -14.78
N SER A 131 -2.70 24.46 -14.31
CA SER A 131 -1.52 23.89 -14.97
C SER A 131 -1.23 22.49 -14.43
N GLY A 132 -1.97 21.54 -14.99
CA GLY A 132 -1.74 20.10 -14.88
C GLY A 132 -2.44 19.42 -16.06
N SER A 133 -2.25 19.98 -17.26
CA SER A 133 -2.70 19.37 -18.51
C SER A 133 -1.78 18.20 -18.81
N ASP A 134 -2.05 17.04 -18.21
CA ASP A 134 -1.66 15.78 -18.83
C ASP A 134 -2.61 15.57 -20.00
N SER A 135 -2.06 15.78 -21.19
CA SER A 135 -2.78 15.74 -22.46
C SER A 135 -3.04 14.29 -22.83
N ASP A 136 -4.15 13.73 -22.34
CA ASP A 136 -4.85 12.67 -23.07
C ASP A 136 -6.09 13.27 -23.73
N ASP A 137 -5.98 13.32 -25.05
CA ASP A 137 -7.00 13.67 -26.03
C ASP A 137 -8.22 12.76 -25.88
N ASP A 138 -9.28 13.27 -25.25
CA ASP A 138 -10.65 12.83 -25.48
C ASP A 138 -11.58 14.06 -25.38
N ASP A 139 -12.01 14.54 -26.55
CA ASP A 139 -13.03 15.56 -26.78
C ASP A 139 -14.36 15.25 -26.05
N ALA A 140 -14.43 15.59 -24.76
CA ALA A 140 -15.70 15.71 -24.04
C ALA A 140 -15.72 17.04 -23.28
N LEU A 141 -16.49 17.98 -23.83
CA LEU A 141 -16.83 19.28 -23.23
C LEU A 141 -17.01 19.12 -21.71
N CYS A 142 -16.08 19.70 -20.95
CA CYS A 142 -16.13 19.74 -19.50
C CYS A 142 -17.43 20.46 -19.09
N ALA A 143 -18.44 19.68 -18.70
CA ALA A 143 -19.65 20.24 -18.14
C ALA A 143 -19.28 21.01 -16.88
N PRO A 144 -19.85 22.20 -16.64
CA PRO A 144 -19.52 22.99 -15.45
C PRO A 144 -19.75 22.14 -14.19
N GLU A 145 -18.78 22.12 -13.29
CA GLU A 145 -18.96 21.47 -11.99
C GLU A 145 -20.20 22.04 -11.30
N PRO A 146 -21.12 21.19 -10.82
CA PRO A 146 -22.38 21.65 -10.24
C PRO A 146 -22.10 22.46 -8.97
N SER A 147 -22.72 23.64 -8.87
CA SER A 147 -22.62 24.47 -7.68
C SER A 147 -23.24 23.77 -6.48
N HIS A 148 -22.79 24.10 -5.27
CA HIS A 148 -23.42 23.66 -4.01
C HIS A 148 -24.94 23.96 -3.98
N ALA A 149 -25.36 25.06 -4.61
CA ALA A 149 -26.78 25.40 -4.77
C ALA A 149 -27.54 24.39 -5.65
N ASP A 150 -26.89 23.81 -6.66
CA ASP A 150 -27.49 22.81 -7.54
C ASP A 150 -27.56 21.44 -6.86
N LEU A 151 -26.52 21.06 -6.09
CA LEU A 151 -26.53 19.84 -5.28
C LEU A 151 -27.65 19.87 -4.23
N SER A 152 -27.82 20.98 -3.53
CA SER A 152 -28.87 21.15 -2.53
C SER A 152 -30.27 21.10 -3.15
N ARG A 153 -30.46 21.71 -4.34
CA ARG A 153 -31.72 21.60 -5.09
C ARG A 153 -32.01 20.17 -5.53
N ALA A 154 -31.01 19.45 -6.03
CA ALA A 154 -31.14 18.06 -6.45
C ALA A 154 -31.52 17.15 -5.27
N LEU A 155 -30.88 17.33 -4.11
CA LEU A 155 -31.21 16.60 -2.87
C LEU A 155 -32.65 16.87 -2.41
N ALA A 156 -33.14 18.11 -2.51
CA ALA A 156 -34.52 18.43 -2.15
C ALA A 156 -35.53 17.71 -3.06
N VAL A 157 -35.27 17.68 -4.38
CA VAL A 157 -36.11 16.94 -5.34
C VAL A 157 -36.09 15.44 -5.05
N LEU A 158 -34.91 14.87 -4.79
CA LEU A 158 -34.78 13.47 -4.42
C LEU A 158 -35.53 13.16 -3.11
N SER A 159 -35.39 14.00 -2.09
CA SER A 159 -36.05 13.78 -0.80
C SER A 159 -37.59 13.79 -0.92
N SER A 160 -38.14 14.71 -1.71
CA SER A 160 -39.58 14.80 -1.94
C SER A 160 -40.11 13.63 -2.79
N SER A 161 -39.42 13.22 -3.86
CA SER A 161 -39.87 12.12 -4.71
C SER A 161 -39.84 10.76 -3.99
N TYR A 162 -38.85 10.54 -3.12
CA TYR A 162 -38.73 9.32 -2.32
C TYR A 162 -39.68 9.32 -1.10
N SER A 163 -40.05 10.49 -0.58
CA SER A 163 -41.10 10.55 0.44
C SER A 163 -42.48 10.14 -0.10
N GLU A 164 -42.78 10.47 -1.37
CA GLU A 164 -44.12 10.26 -1.95
C GLU A 164 -44.30 8.93 -2.70
N ARG A 165 -43.27 8.44 -3.41
CA ARG A 165 -43.44 7.30 -4.35
C ARG A 165 -42.86 5.99 -3.86
N ILE A 166 -41.72 6.03 -3.16
CA ILE A 166 -41.00 4.84 -2.72
C ILE A 166 -40.28 5.16 -1.41
N THR A 167 -40.79 4.61 -0.31
CA THR A 167 -40.13 4.77 0.99
C THR A 167 -38.78 4.06 1.02
N LEU A 168 -37.83 4.62 1.78
CA LEU A 168 -36.53 3.98 2.05
C LEU A 168 -36.69 2.52 2.53
N ALA A 169 -37.74 2.25 3.32
CA ALA A 169 -38.09 0.90 3.76
C ALA A 169 -38.40 -0.05 2.59
N LYS A 170 -39.06 0.43 1.53
CA LYS A 170 -39.41 -0.38 0.35
C LYS A 170 -38.17 -0.66 -0.51
N ILE A 171 -37.25 0.30 -0.61
CA ILE A 171 -35.95 0.11 -1.29
C ILE A 171 -35.07 -0.86 -0.51
N GLN A 172 -35.01 -0.70 0.82
CA GLN A 172 -34.25 -1.60 1.68
C GLN A 172 -34.82 -3.02 1.62
N ALA A 173 -36.15 -3.18 1.61
CA ALA A 173 -36.79 -4.48 1.42
C ALA A 173 -36.46 -5.09 0.06
N ASP A 174 -36.45 -4.31 -1.03
CA ASP A 174 -36.09 -4.80 -2.36
C ASP A 174 -34.61 -5.18 -2.45
N LEU A 175 -33.69 -4.37 -1.89
CA LEU A 175 -32.26 -4.68 -1.80
C LEU A 175 -32.01 -5.97 -1.00
N ILE A 176 -32.69 -6.15 0.14
CA ILE A 176 -32.58 -7.38 0.95
C ILE A 176 -33.17 -8.58 0.20
N ALA A 177 -34.30 -8.41 -0.50
CA ALA A 177 -34.92 -9.46 -1.29
C ALA A 177 -34.03 -9.90 -2.47
N ARG A 178 -33.40 -8.95 -3.18
CA ARG A 178 -32.42 -9.24 -4.23
C ARG A 178 -31.19 -9.96 -3.68
N LYS A 179 -30.65 -9.48 -2.54
CA LYS A 179 -29.49 -10.12 -1.89
C LYS A 179 -29.79 -11.55 -1.42
N ARG A 180 -31.04 -11.85 -1.04
CA ARG A 180 -31.49 -13.21 -0.67
C ARG A 180 -31.77 -14.12 -1.88
N LYS A 181 -32.23 -13.56 -3.01
CA LYS A 181 -32.45 -14.32 -4.26
C LYS A 181 -31.16 -14.60 -5.04
N CYS A 182 -30.09 -13.84 -4.78
CA CYS A 182 -28.80 -14.03 -5.43
C CYS A 182 -27.85 -14.97 -4.66
N VAL A 183 -28.35 -16.06 -4.07
CA VAL A 183 -27.48 -17.23 -3.87
C VAL A 183 -27.34 -17.88 -5.24
N GLN A 184 -26.47 -17.30 -6.07
CA GLN A 184 -26.11 -17.83 -7.38
C GLN A 184 -25.53 -19.23 -7.16
N GLN A 185 -26.28 -20.27 -7.54
CA GLN A 185 -25.80 -21.64 -7.42
C GLN A 185 -25.00 -22.07 -8.65
N HIS A 186 -25.18 -21.40 -9.79
CA HIS A 186 -24.55 -21.78 -11.05
C HIS A 186 -24.17 -20.56 -11.92
N ILE A 187 -22.98 -20.60 -12.51
CA ILE A 187 -22.42 -19.51 -13.35
C ILE A 187 -23.26 -19.23 -14.61
N ASN A 188 -23.95 -20.25 -15.13
CA ASN A 188 -24.80 -20.12 -16.33
C ASN A 188 -26.05 -19.27 -16.11
N ASP A 189 -26.43 -18.98 -14.85
CA ASP A 189 -27.56 -18.09 -14.56
C ASP A 189 -27.22 -16.62 -14.85
N PHE A 190 -25.94 -16.29 -15.05
CA PHE A 190 -25.45 -14.95 -15.38
C PHE A 190 -25.75 -14.54 -16.83
N PHE A 191 -25.85 -15.51 -17.73
CA PHE A 191 -25.95 -15.28 -19.18
C PHE A 191 -27.33 -15.57 -19.75
N ARG A 192 -28.35 -15.79 -18.91
CA ARG A 192 -29.67 -16.09 -19.42
C ARG A 192 -30.29 -14.79 -19.97
N PRO A 193 -30.67 -14.75 -21.26
CA PRO A 193 -31.36 -13.59 -21.79
C PRO A 193 -32.72 -13.41 -21.11
N PRO A 194 -33.24 -12.17 -21.03
CA PRO A 194 -34.59 -11.92 -20.53
C PRO A 194 -35.58 -12.72 -21.38
N VAL A 195 -36.48 -13.44 -20.72
CA VAL A 195 -37.62 -14.09 -21.38
C VAL A 195 -38.70 -13.03 -21.49
N ASP A 196 -39.06 -12.69 -22.73
CA ASP A 196 -40.20 -11.81 -23.06
C ASP A 196 -41.54 -12.37 -22.58
#